data_AF-A0A6I4UXX9-F1
#
_entry.id   AF-A0A6I4UXX9-F1
#
_cell.length_a   1.000
_cell.length_b   1.000
_cell.length_c   1.000
_cell.angle_alpha   90.00
_cell.angle_beta   90.00
_cell.angle_gamma   90.00
#
_symmetry.space_group_name_H-M   'P 1'
#
loop_
_entity.id
_entity.type
_entity.pdbx_description
1 polymer ?
#
loop_
_entity_poly.entity_id
_entity_poly.type
_entity_poly.pdbx_seq_one_letter_code
_entity_poly.pdbx_strand_id
1 'polypeptide(L)'
;MKLLDPKIAFAGLAAGVLLTADAGLLAQNQMPEDEEAREQTIIVTATRLRQSGSQDIKQFRSLSLDGEFLPRPESLTIEGLLGEYDLALPSKSECDQLFCIAGYAAEANLPTRPQDEYFVGLGFESNADADALQKEPLSLIAVIDRSGSMSGEKIARAKEGLLQAISMMRDGDRLGIVEFGTETNLLLPVTDIGGNREMIAETISAIEAEGSTFMEAGLRLGFETAFAELEQSGRKTRMMLLTDEKPNVGNTDPDGFMGQAVSGSRRGVGMTTIGVGRDFDNALAMQLSSVRGGNLFYLATDADAPALFQSEFFNMVTEVAHDVTITMTPSAGYKLNAVYGVPNEVLTQAPAGAITVTIGSAFLSSNGGGIFTSLETTDGASAPPNEQPLMSVAVSYTDARSGAAGSNSDTVMLPGGEVPQNLKLAQALVDEYLSLSGALELYHAKGDAPGAYRMISGLSERLGGAEFAGIGKEREMVAGLLGRAGALAGQGDVPAEMRHLGVIGRWEVTRQRGLNDVLRGDTVELTGDGELITERKSGPEAGREVYQTFQINEDQMHINYTDLVFYYRLKGEKLQLRGKNGKTKLFLKRIGS
;
A
#
# COMPACT_ATOMS: atom_id res chain seq x y z
N MET A 1 -35.56 26.62 -54.35
CA MET A 1 -35.11 27.95 -54.82
C MET A 1 -33.74 28.19 -54.18
N LYS A 2 -32.61 28.04 -54.88
CA LYS A 2 -31.94 29.08 -55.74
C LYS A 2 -31.68 30.36 -54.92
N LEU A 3 -30.48 30.93 -54.75
CA LEU A 3 -29.24 31.02 -55.53
C LEU A 3 -28.10 31.48 -54.57
N LEU A 4 -26.89 30.90 -54.65
CA LEU A 4 -25.62 31.44 -55.18
C LEU A 4 -24.64 32.18 -54.23
N ASP A 5 -23.45 31.58 -54.17
CA ASP A 5 -22.04 32.03 -53.99
C ASP A 5 -21.62 33.11 -55.05
N PRO A 6 -20.38 33.70 -55.22
CA PRO A 6 -19.05 33.34 -54.65
C PRO A 6 -17.90 34.42 -54.56
N LYS A 7 -16.67 33.94 -54.24
CA LYS A 7 -15.27 34.41 -54.57
C LYS A 7 -14.64 35.54 -53.72
N ILE A 8 -13.40 35.39 -53.23
CA ILE A 8 -12.05 35.50 -53.89
C ILE A 8 -11.06 34.66 -53.04
N ALA A 9 -10.26 33.66 -53.47
CA ALA A 9 -9.23 33.50 -54.51
C ALA A 9 -7.90 34.27 -54.29
N PHE A 10 -6.86 33.61 -53.75
CA PHE A 10 -5.48 33.75 -54.26
C PHE A 10 -4.63 32.49 -53.99
N ALA A 11 -3.78 32.16 -54.96
CA ALA A 11 -3.09 30.90 -55.17
C ALA A 11 -1.56 31.08 -55.22
N GLY A 12 -0.82 29.97 -55.06
CA GLY A 12 0.59 29.77 -55.47
C GLY A 12 1.34 28.88 -54.47
N LEU A 13 1.51 27.55 -54.68
CA LEU A 13 2.56 26.84 -55.48
C LEU A 13 3.97 27.41 -55.27
N ALA A 14 5.08 26.67 -55.18
CA ALA A 14 5.53 25.27 -55.07
C ALA A 14 7.06 25.41 -54.84
N ALA A 15 7.81 24.53 -54.20
CA ALA A 15 8.39 23.29 -54.74
C ALA A 15 9.63 22.98 -53.87
N GLY A 16 9.92 21.70 -53.68
CA GLY A 16 11.00 21.25 -52.81
C GLY A 16 12.41 21.36 -53.40
N VAL A 17 13.39 21.25 -52.51
CA VAL A 17 14.75 20.81 -52.80
C VAL A 17 15.17 19.85 -51.67
N LEU A 18 15.51 18.62 -52.05
CA LEU A 18 16.26 17.66 -51.24
C LEU A 18 17.75 17.87 -51.53
N LEU A 19 18.62 17.83 -50.51
CA LEU A 19 19.95 17.18 -50.51
C LEU A 19 20.64 17.28 -49.13
N THR A 20 20.72 16.12 -48.47
CA THR A 20 21.84 15.51 -47.71
C THR A 20 22.53 16.16 -46.50
N ALA A 21 22.42 15.42 -45.38
CA ALA A 21 23.45 14.86 -44.48
C ALA A 21 24.05 15.69 -43.32
N ASP A 22 23.82 15.13 -42.12
CA ASP A 22 24.58 15.09 -40.85
C ASP A 22 25.16 16.35 -40.22
N ALA A 23 24.66 16.70 -39.02
CA ALA A 23 25.39 16.52 -37.75
C ALA A 23 24.64 17.15 -36.56
N GLY A 24 24.38 16.34 -35.52
CA GLY A 24 24.72 16.66 -34.12
C GLY A 24 24.02 17.78 -33.36
N LEU A 25 23.44 17.37 -32.22
CA LEU A 25 23.31 18.06 -30.93
C LEU A 25 22.14 19.05 -30.69
N LEU A 26 21.31 18.62 -29.73
CA LEU A 26 20.69 19.40 -28.65
C LEU A 26 19.70 20.52 -29.05
N ALA A 27 18.42 20.18 -29.05
CA ALA A 27 17.37 21.14 -28.75
C ALA A 27 16.27 20.46 -27.92
N GLN A 28 15.93 21.12 -26.82
CA GLN A 28 15.03 20.70 -25.76
C GLN A 28 13.64 20.37 -26.31
N ASN A 29 13.07 19.25 -25.88
CA ASN A 29 11.65 18.95 -26.03
C ASN A 29 10.85 19.98 -25.21
N GLN A 30 10.28 20.98 -25.87
CA GLN A 30 9.14 21.73 -25.36
C GLN A 30 7.94 20.77 -25.33
N MET A 31 7.47 20.46 -24.13
CA MET A 31 6.18 19.80 -23.93
C MET A 31 5.07 20.82 -24.28
N PRO A 32 4.03 20.45 -25.03
CA PRO A 32 2.87 21.32 -25.23
C PRO A 32 2.10 21.44 -23.91
N GLU A 33 1.90 22.67 -23.45
CA GLU A 33 0.91 23.05 -22.44
C GLU A 33 -0.48 22.98 -23.10
N ASP A 34 -1.24 21.93 -22.77
CA ASP A 34 -2.70 21.93 -22.88
C ASP A 34 -3.25 21.31 -21.58
N GLU A 35 -3.35 22.17 -20.57
CA GLU A 35 -4.03 21.90 -19.30
C GLU A 35 -5.54 22.07 -19.53
N GLU A 36 -6.18 21.08 -20.18
CA GLU A 36 -7.63 20.96 -20.14
C GLU A 36 -8.04 20.56 -18.73
N ALA A 37 -8.82 21.44 -18.09
CA ALA A 37 -9.42 21.27 -16.78
C ALA A 37 -10.11 19.90 -16.66
N ARG A 38 -9.42 18.96 -15.99
CA ARG A 38 -10.06 17.73 -15.50
C ARG A 38 -11.07 18.18 -14.45
N GLU A 39 -12.35 17.92 -14.68
CA GLU A 39 -13.35 17.92 -13.61
C GLU A 39 -12.80 17.01 -12.50
N GLN A 40 -12.40 17.62 -11.37
CA GLN A 40 -11.84 16.88 -10.25
C GLN A 40 -12.99 16.15 -9.56
N THR A 41 -13.24 14.91 -9.98
CA THR A 41 -14.13 14.02 -9.23
C THR A 41 -13.54 13.83 -7.84
N ILE A 42 -14.21 14.35 -6.82
CA ILE A 42 -13.81 14.16 -5.44
C ILE A 42 -14.15 12.73 -5.06
N ILE A 43 -13.12 11.91 -4.92
CA ILE A 43 -13.28 10.55 -4.44
C ILE A 43 -12.90 10.57 -2.97
N VAL A 44 -13.85 10.21 -2.12
CA VAL A 44 -13.62 10.17 -0.69
C VAL A 44 -13.14 8.78 -0.32
N THR A 45 -11.86 8.67 0.02
CA THR A 45 -11.29 7.40 0.49
C THR A 45 -11.32 7.34 2.00
N ALA A 46 -11.79 6.20 2.50
CA ALA A 46 -11.87 5.86 3.92
C ALA A 46 -10.54 6.01 4.67
N THR A 47 -9.43 5.65 4.02
CA THR A 47 -8.08 5.81 4.55
C THR A 47 -7.12 5.44 3.41
N ARG A 48 -6.17 6.31 3.06
CA ARG A 48 -4.97 5.84 2.33
C ARG A 48 -4.04 5.25 3.36
N LEU A 49 -4.28 4.01 3.74
CA LEU A 49 -3.22 3.21 4.33
C LEU A 49 -2.26 2.88 3.19
N ARG A 50 -1.33 3.79 2.88
CA ARG A 50 -0.11 3.40 2.19
C ARG A 50 0.67 2.55 3.21
N GLN A 51 0.32 1.27 3.30
CA GLN A 51 1.10 0.28 4.04
C GLN A 51 2.48 0.26 3.37
N SER A 52 3.51 0.77 4.04
CA SER A 52 4.81 0.99 3.41
C SER A 52 5.94 0.34 4.19
N GLY A 53 6.23 -0.91 3.88
CA GLY A 53 7.33 -1.69 4.43
C GLY A 53 7.24 -3.09 3.84
N SER A 54 7.44 -4.15 4.63
CA SER A 54 7.29 -5.53 4.13
C SER A 54 5.93 -5.83 3.51
N GLN A 55 4.93 -4.96 3.70
CA GLN A 55 3.57 -5.03 3.18
C GLN A 55 3.26 -3.99 2.09
N ASP A 56 4.26 -3.22 1.64
CA ASP A 56 4.14 -2.36 0.45
C ASP A 56 4.05 -3.25 -0.78
N ILE A 57 3.02 -3.06 -1.59
CA ILE A 57 2.92 -3.76 -2.86
C ILE A 57 4.12 -3.49 -3.78
N LYS A 58 4.79 -2.32 -3.67
CA LYS A 58 6.04 -2.07 -4.39
C LYS A 58 7.19 -2.93 -3.87
N GLN A 59 7.28 -3.14 -2.55
CA GLN A 59 8.24 -4.06 -1.96
C GLN A 59 7.92 -5.51 -2.39
N PHE A 60 6.65 -5.92 -2.33
CA PHE A 60 6.22 -7.22 -2.83
C PHE A 60 6.58 -7.40 -4.31
N ARG A 61 6.35 -6.40 -5.16
CA ARG A 61 6.75 -6.39 -6.57
C ARG A 61 8.27 -6.53 -6.73
N SER A 62 9.06 -5.78 -5.97
CA SER A 62 10.53 -5.90 -6.01
C SER A 62 10.98 -7.30 -5.58
N LEU A 63 10.44 -7.88 -4.50
CA LEU A 63 10.72 -9.27 -4.12
C LEU A 63 10.25 -10.27 -5.19
N SER A 64 9.15 -9.94 -5.88
CA SER A 64 8.56 -10.70 -6.99
C SER A 64 9.27 -10.50 -8.33
N LEU A 65 10.25 -9.62 -8.44
CA LEU A 65 11.10 -9.47 -9.61
C LEU A 65 12.56 -9.83 -9.31
N ASP A 66 13.13 -9.21 -8.28
CA ASP A 66 14.55 -9.26 -7.94
C ASP A 66 14.88 -10.22 -6.79
N GLY A 67 13.88 -10.73 -6.09
CA GLY A 67 14.08 -11.62 -4.95
C GLY A 67 14.69 -12.96 -5.34
N GLU A 68 15.54 -13.51 -4.45
CA GLU A 68 16.11 -14.86 -4.59
C GLU A 68 14.99 -15.93 -4.56
N PHE A 69 13.98 -15.74 -3.71
CA PHE A 69 12.93 -16.72 -3.47
C PHE A 69 11.50 -16.19 -3.68
N LEU A 70 10.50 -17.07 -3.51
CA LEU A 70 9.10 -16.64 -3.46
C LEU A 70 8.85 -15.80 -2.20
N PRO A 71 8.21 -14.62 -2.32
CA PRO A 71 7.89 -13.77 -1.17
C PRO A 71 7.02 -14.50 -0.14
N ARG A 72 6.97 -13.96 1.08
CA ARG A 72 6.09 -14.46 2.14
C ARG A 72 4.63 -14.00 1.89
N PRO A 73 3.61 -14.81 2.21
CA PRO A 73 2.21 -14.40 2.02
C PRO A 73 1.87 -13.08 2.71
N GLU A 74 2.46 -12.82 3.88
CA GLU A 74 2.21 -11.62 4.69
C GLU A 74 2.75 -10.34 4.04
N SER A 75 3.60 -10.46 3.01
CA SER A 75 4.12 -9.32 2.25
C SER A 75 3.17 -8.81 1.17
N LEU A 76 2.12 -9.56 0.87
CA LEU A 76 1.07 -9.17 -0.06
C LEU A 76 -0.18 -8.75 0.70
N THR A 77 -0.65 -7.52 0.48
CA THR A 77 -1.90 -7.03 1.05
C THR A 77 -2.84 -6.59 -0.06
N ILE A 78 -4.14 -6.85 0.13
CA ILE A 78 -5.16 -6.47 -0.84
C ILE A 78 -5.34 -4.95 -0.86
N GLU A 79 -5.22 -4.28 0.28
CA GLU A 79 -5.31 -2.82 0.39
C GLU A 79 -4.16 -2.14 -0.35
N GLY A 80 -2.94 -2.66 -0.20
CA GLY A 80 -1.77 -2.19 -0.93
C GLY A 80 -1.95 -2.36 -2.44
N LEU A 81 -2.40 -3.54 -2.88
CA LEU A 81 -2.63 -3.83 -4.29
C LEU A 81 -3.72 -2.94 -4.92
N LEU A 82 -4.89 -2.84 -4.29
CA LEU A 82 -6.00 -2.04 -4.81
C LEU A 82 -5.69 -0.54 -4.77
N GLY A 83 -4.96 -0.06 -3.75
CA GLY A 83 -4.60 1.35 -3.57
C GLY A 83 -3.67 1.94 -4.66
N GLU A 84 -3.08 1.09 -5.50
CA GLU A 84 -2.23 1.48 -6.62
C GLU A 84 -2.99 1.81 -7.91
N TYR A 85 -4.31 1.65 -7.90
CA TYR A 85 -5.18 1.81 -9.06
C TYR A 85 -6.29 2.82 -8.79
N ASP A 86 -6.70 3.52 -9.84
CA ASP A 86 -7.94 4.29 -9.81
C ASP A 86 -9.12 3.35 -10.09
N LEU A 87 -9.80 2.95 -9.02
CA LEU A 87 -10.93 2.03 -9.03
C LEU A 87 -12.26 2.77 -8.81
N ALA A 88 -12.30 4.08 -9.05
CA ALA A 88 -13.53 4.85 -8.99
C ALA A 88 -14.61 4.22 -9.89
N LEU A 89 -15.80 4.01 -9.34
CA LEU A 89 -16.94 3.54 -10.11
C LEU A 89 -17.75 4.74 -10.60
N PRO A 90 -18.35 4.66 -11.80
CA PRO A 90 -19.06 5.79 -12.39
C PRO A 90 -20.32 6.15 -11.61
N SER A 91 -20.73 7.41 -11.74
CA SER A 91 -22.02 7.88 -11.24
C SER A 91 -23.19 7.14 -11.86
N LYS A 92 -24.25 6.94 -11.06
CA LYS A 92 -25.58 6.64 -11.59
C LYS A 92 -26.40 7.91 -11.82
N SER A 93 -26.09 9.01 -11.15
CA SER A 93 -26.84 10.27 -11.14
C SER A 93 -26.04 11.38 -10.47
N GLU A 94 -26.23 12.63 -10.88
CA GLU A 94 -25.61 13.79 -10.21
C GLU A 94 -25.76 13.73 -8.68
N CYS A 95 -24.65 13.87 -7.96
CA CYS A 95 -24.64 13.82 -6.51
C CYS A 95 -24.96 15.20 -5.93
N ASP A 96 -26.02 15.29 -5.13
CA ASP A 96 -26.53 16.53 -4.53
C ASP A 96 -26.09 16.75 -3.07
N GLN A 97 -25.29 15.82 -2.53
CA GLN A 97 -24.86 15.80 -1.15
C GLN A 97 -23.38 15.39 -1.02
N LEU A 98 -22.84 15.43 0.19
CA LEU A 98 -21.42 15.17 0.43
C LEU A 98 -21.00 13.74 0.07
N PHE A 99 -21.87 12.75 0.25
CA PHE A 99 -21.64 11.38 -0.23
C PHE A 99 -22.88 10.80 -0.88
N CYS A 100 -22.74 10.38 -2.13
CA CYS A 100 -23.68 9.48 -2.80
C CYS A 100 -23.00 8.13 -2.99
N ILE A 101 -23.68 7.06 -2.55
CA ILE A 101 -23.19 5.70 -2.76
C ILE A 101 -23.81 5.14 -4.05
N ALA A 102 -22.99 4.49 -4.87
CA ALA A 102 -23.43 3.82 -6.09
C ALA A 102 -22.90 2.39 -6.10
N GLY A 103 -23.79 1.41 -6.06
CA GLY A 103 -23.45 0.00 -6.06
C GLY A 103 -23.60 -0.65 -7.44
N TYR A 104 -22.58 -1.36 -7.88
CA TYR A 104 -22.56 -2.12 -9.13
C TYR A 104 -22.29 -3.59 -8.87
N ALA A 105 -22.88 -4.47 -9.66
CA ALA A 105 -22.65 -5.91 -9.57
C ALA A 105 -22.17 -6.49 -10.90
N ALA A 106 -21.37 -7.53 -10.80
CA ALA A 106 -20.98 -8.41 -11.88
C ALA A 106 -21.11 -9.87 -11.41
N GLU A 107 -21.18 -10.81 -12.36
CA GLU A 107 -20.88 -12.20 -12.03
C GLU A 107 -19.44 -12.29 -11.53
N ALA A 108 -19.25 -13.05 -10.47
CA ALA A 108 -17.94 -13.28 -9.90
C ALA A 108 -17.15 -14.27 -10.76
N ASN A 109 -15.91 -13.92 -11.07
CA ASN A 109 -14.92 -14.75 -11.73
C ASN A 109 -13.69 -14.84 -10.83
N LEU A 110 -13.85 -15.56 -9.72
CA LEU A 110 -12.81 -15.81 -8.71
C LEU A 110 -12.55 -17.33 -8.62
N PRO A 111 -11.65 -17.90 -9.45
CA PRO A 111 -11.46 -19.36 -9.52
C PRO A 111 -11.03 -20.03 -8.20
N THR A 112 -10.39 -19.29 -7.31
CA THR A 112 -10.00 -19.76 -5.96
C THR A 112 -11.17 -19.73 -4.98
N ARG A 113 -12.29 -19.10 -5.33
CA ARG A 113 -13.50 -18.96 -4.52
C ARG A 113 -14.77 -19.18 -5.37
N PRO A 114 -14.97 -20.39 -5.94
CA PRO A 114 -16.07 -20.66 -6.88
C PRO A 114 -17.47 -20.56 -6.26
N GLN A 115 -17.58 -20.54 -4.93
CA GLN A 115 -18.84 -20.30 -4.21
C GLN A 115 -19.28 -18.83 -4.24
N ASP A 116 -18.35 -17.91 -4.50
CA ASP A 116 -18.68 -16.51 -4.67
C ASP A 116 -19.26 -16.35 -6.08
N GLU A 117 -20.56 -16.05 -6.19
CA GLU A 117 -21.31 -15.98 -7.44
C GLU A 117 -21.41 -14.56 -7.99
N TYR A 118 -21.41 -13.56 -7.10
CA TYR A 118 -21.53 -12.15 -7.47
C TYR A 118 -20.40 -11.33 -6.85
N PHE A 119 -19.87 -10.39 -7.63
CA PHE A 119 -18.89 -9.41 -7.19
C PHE A 119 -19.51 -8.02 -7.26
N VAL A 120 -19.56 -7.34 -6.12
CA VAL A 120 -20.18 -6.03 -5.97
C VAL A 120 -19.12 -4.98 -5.64
N GLY A 121 -19.18 -3.84 -6.31
CA GLY A 121 -18.34 -2.68 -6.00
C GLY A 121 -19.19 -1.49 -5.59
N LEU A 122 -18.70 -0.75 -4.59
CA LEU A 122 -19.33 0.46 -4.07
C LEU A 122 -18.47 1.66 -4.45
N GLY A 123 -19.04 2.51 -5.30
CA GLY A 123 -18.50 3.83 -5.64
C GLY A 123 -19.04 4.88 -4.69
N PHE A 124 -18.21 5.89 -4.43
CA PHE A 124 -18.56 7.05 -3.62
C PHE A 124 -18.34 8.30 -4.44
N GLU A 125 -19.39 9.10 -4.53
CA GLU A 125 -19.34 10.41 -5.19
C GLU A 125 -19.59 11.51 -4.17
N SER A 126 -19.05 12.69 -4.44
CA SER A 126 -19.19 13.82 -3.55
C SER A 126 -19.50 15.09 -4.33
N ASN A 127 -20.44 15.88 -3.82
CA ASN A 127 -20.68 17.24 -4.30
C ASN A 127 -19.73 18.27 -3.67
N ALA A 128 -18.71 17.83 -2.92
CA ALA A 128 -17.75 18.74 -2.31
C ALA A 128 -17.10 19.61 -3.39
N ASP A 129 -16.68 20.81 -2.96
CA ASP A 129 -15.88 21.71 -3.79
C ASP A 129 -14.44 21.59 -3.27
N ALA A 130 -13.60 20.87 -4.03
CA ALA A 130 -12.22 20.58 -3.67
C ALA A 130 -11.43 21.88 -3.52
N ASP A 131 -11.63 22.82 -4.45
CA ASP A 131 -11.01 24.14 -4.42
C ASP A 131 -11.42 24.92 -3.19
N ALA A 132 -12.71 24.92 -2.83
CA ALA A 132 -13.17 25.59 -1.62
C ALA A 132 -12.61 24.95 -0.35
N LEU A 133 -12.51 23.62 -0.30
CA LEU A 133 -11.93 22.88 0.82
C LEU A 133 -10.44 23.17 0.98
N GLN A 134 -9.67 23.19 -0.12
CA GLN A 134 -8.26 23.57 -0.12
C GLN A 134 -8.07 25.06 0.22
N LYS A 135 -9.08 25.89 -0.01
CA LYS A 135 -9.05 27.33 0.28
C LYS A 135 -9.38 27.68 1.74
N GLU A 136 -9.75 26.74 2.59
CA GLU A 136 -10.02 26.98 4.01
C GLU A 136 -8.74 27.32 4.80
N PRO A 137 -8.65 28.45 5.53
CA PRO A 137 -7.42 28.82 6.23
C PRO A 137 -6.99 27.78 7.27
N LEU A 138 -5.74 27.33 7.18
CA LEU A 138 -5.16 26.26 8.00
C LEU A 138 -4.18 26.82 9.03
N SER A 139 -4.25 26.31 10.25
CA SER A 139 -3.20 26.43 11.26
C SER A 139 -2.57 25.05 11.50
N LEU A 140 -1.31 24.89 11.10
CA LEU A 140 -0.56 23.64 11.23
C LEU A 140 0.43 23.73 12.41
N ILE A 141 0.38 22.76 13.32
CA ILE A 141 1.37 22.61 14.39
C ILE A 141 2.25 21.40 14.06
N ALA A 142 3.45 21.65 13.56
CA ALA A 142 4.43 20.60 13.30
C ALA A 142 5.10 20.19 14.61
N VAL A 143 5.11 18.90 14.92
CA VAL A 143 5.76 18.30 16.08
C VAL A 143 6.85 17.37 15.57
N ILE A 144 8.11 17.71 15.83
CA ILE A 144 9.26 17.10 15.16
C ILE A 144 10.12 16.36 16.18
N ASP A 145 10.33 15.08 15.92
CA ASP A 145 11.31 14.28 16.64
C ASP A 145 12.71 14.70 16.23
N ARG A 146 13.51 15.13 17.20
CA ARG A 146 14.92 15.44 17.02
C ARG A 146 15.84 14.50 17.80
N SER A 147 15.37 13.33 18.21
CA SER A 147 16.19 12.36 18.92
C SER A 147 17.39 11.86 18.09
N GLY A 148 18.39 11.29 18.75
CA GLY A 148 19.60 10.79 18.06
C GLY A 148 19.33 9.75 16.96
N SER A 149 18.21 9.01 17.03
CA SER A 149 17.81 8.05 16.00
C SER A 149 17.40 8.71 14.67
N MET A 150 16.99 9.99 14.73
CA MET A 150 16.68 10.83 13.58
C MET A 150 17.94 11.39 12.88
N SER A 151 19.14 11.16 13.39
CA SER A 151 20.38 11.68 12.77
C SER A 151 20.58 11.22 11.32
N GLY A 152 21.33 12.01 10.56
CA GLY A 152 21.63 11.73 9.15
C GLY A 152 20.44 12.00 8.21
N GLU A 153 20.13 11.04 7.35
CA GLU A 153 19.11 11.19 6.30
C GLU A 153 17.69 11.38 6.85
N LYS A 154 17.36 10.82 8.03
CA LYS A 154 15.99 10.92 8.56
C LYS A 154 15.59 12.36 8.91
N ILE A 155 16.40 13.07 9.69
CA ILE A 155 16.12 14.48 10.00
C ILE A 155 16.18 15.35 8.75
N ALA A 156 17.06 15.04 7.79
CA ALA A 156 17.08 15.72 6.49
C ALA A 156 15.74 15.54 5.75
N ARG A 157 15.21 14.32 5.67
CA ARG A 157 13.89 14.02 5.07
C ARG A 157 12.74 14.74 5.79
N ALA A 158 12.75 14.75 7.12
CA ALA A 158 11.73 15.44 7.91
C ALA A 158 11.72 16.95 7.60
N LYS A 159 12.90 17.56 7.53
CA LYS A 159 13.07 18.97 7.13
C LYS A 159 12.60 19.22 5.71
N GLU A 160 13.02 18.41 4.75
CA GLU A 160 12.62 18.55 3.34
C GLU A 160 11.10 18.42 3.17
N GLY A 161 10.48 17.46 3.86
CA GLY A 161 9.04 17.30 3.89
C GLY A 161 8.33 18.54 4.44
N LEU A 162 8.81 19.13 5.53
CA LEU A 162 8.24 20.36 6.10
C LEU A 162 8.46 21.59 5.23
N LEU A 163 9.63 21.71 4.61
CA LEU A 163 9.91 22.78 3.63
C LEU A 163 8.94 22.68 2.44
N GLN A 164 8.66 21.45 1.99
CA GLN A 164 7.66 21.21 0.96
C GLN A 164 6.23 21.47 1.45
N ALA A 165 5.89 21.12 2.70
CA ALA A 165 4.60 21.47 3.28
C ALA A 165 4.38 22.99 3.26
N ILE A 166 5.38 23.77 3.69
CA ILE A 166 5.30 25.24 3.67
C ILE A 166 5.16 25.79 2.27
N SER A 167 5.84 25.22 1.26
CA SER A 167 5.69 25.68 -0.12
C SER A 167 4.27 25.48 -0.66
N MET A 168 3.55 24.48 -0.15
CA MET A 168 2.14 24.21 -0.46
C MET A 168 1.15 25.03 0.39
N MET A 169 1.55 25.47 1.59
CA MET A 169 0.74 26.37 2.41
C MET A 169 0.61 27.75 1.77
N ARG A 170 -0.52 28.42 1.98
CA ARG A 170 -0.83 29.74 1.42
C ARG A 170 -0.47 30.84 2.41
N ASP A 171 -0.41 32.07 1.92
CA ASP A 171 -0.04 33.22 2.76
C ASP A 171 -1.02 33.48 3.91
N GLY A 172 -2.27 33.02 3.77
CA GLY A 172 -3.27 33.08 4.83
C GLY A 172 -3.20 31.95 5.85
N ASP A 173 -2.33 30.95 5.66
CA ASP A 173 -2.14 29.84 6.60
C ASP A 173 -1.13 30.19 7.70
N ARG A 174 -1.08 29.38 8.76
CA ARG A 174 -0.20 29.58 9.93
C ARG A 174 0.56 28.32 10.28
N LEU A 175 1.79 28.47 10.78
CA LEU A 175 2.63 27.36 11.24
C LEU A 175 3.20 27.62 12.64
N GLY A 176 3.06 26.64 13.52
CA GLY A 176 3.88 26.52 14.74
C GLY A 176 4.78 25.29 14.64
N ILE A 177 5.96 25.34 15.27
CA ILE A 177 6.91 24.22 15.30
C ILE A 177 7.26 23.89 16.75
N VAL A 178 6.95 22.68 17.15
CA VAL A 178 7.39 22.04 18.39
C VAL A 178 8.45 21.01 18.03
N GLU A 179 9.56 21.01 18.75
CA GLU A 179 10.57 19.96 18.66
C GLU A 179 10.62 19.18 19.97
N PHE A 180 10.90 17.88 19.89
CA PHE A 180 11.08 17.03 21.07
C PHE A 180 12.27 16.10 20.91
N GLY A 181 13.02 15.96 22.00
CA GLY A 181 14.11 15.01 22.16
C GLY A 181 14.30 14.76 23.66
N THR A 182 15.49 15.02 24.18
CA THR A 182 15.72 15.09 25.64
C THR A 182 14.88 16.20 26.29
N GLU A 183 14.71 17.31 25.60
CA GLU A 183 13.88 18.45 26.00
C GLU A 183 12.82 18.71 24.93
N THR A 184 11.71 19.32 25.33
CA THR A 184 10.59 19.67 24.45
C THR A 184 10.40 21.18 24.43
N ASN A 185 10.47 21.79 23.24
CA ASN A 185 10.45 23.24 23.07
C ASN A 185 9.50 23.66 21.95
N LEU A 186 8.85 24.81 22.13
CA LEU A 186 8.16 25.51 21.04
C LEU A 186 9.22 26.33 20.28
N LEU A 187 9.79 25.72 19.23
CA LEU A 187 10.84 26.31 18.41
C LEU A 187 10.34 27.53 17.62
N LEU A 188 9.12 27.42 17.06
CA LEU A 188 8.46 28.51 16.35
C LEU A 188 7.06 28.74 16.93
N PRO A 189 6.79 29.88 17.56
CA PRO A 189 5.43 30.30 17.90
C PRO A 189 4.55 30.35 16.65
N VAL A 190 3.24 30.12 16.79
CA VAL A 190 2.33 30.10 15.63
C VAL A 190 2.42 31.41 14.84
N THR A 191 2.92 31.32 13.61
CA THR A 191 3.30 32.45 12.77
C THR A 191 2.57 32.37 11.42
N ASP A 192 2.13 33.53 10.91
CA ASP A 192 1.53 33.63 9.58
C ASP A 192 2.56 33.27 8.50
N ILE A 193 2.20 32.42 7.55
CA ILE A 193 3.07 32.05 6.44
C ILE A 193 3.39 33.28 5.57
N GLY A 194 2.38 34.11 5.30
CA GLY A 194 2.53 35.33 4.51
C GLY A 194 3.61 36.26 5.09
N GLY A 195 4.63 36.56 4.30
CA GLY A 195 5.74 37.43 4.68
C GLY A 195 6.80 36.80 5.59
N ASN A 196 6.62 35.56 6.06
CA ASN A 196 7.57 34.90 6.97
C ASN A 196 8.19 33.60 6.43
N ARG A 197 7.84 33.17 5.20
CA ARG A 197 8.29 31.89 4.60
C ARG A 197 9.80 31.65 4.71
N GLU A 198 10.62 32.66 4.42
CA GLU A 198 12.08 32.55 4.46
C GLU A 198 12.58 32.30 5.89
N MET A 199 12.11 33.08 6.88
CA MET A 199 12.45 32.90 8.30
C MET A 199 12.03 31.52 8.81
N ILE A 200 10.84 31.05 8.41
CA ILE A 200 10.35 29.72 8.79
C ILE A 200 11.25 28.63 8.17
N ALA A 201 11.62 28.76 6.90
CA ALA A 201 12.50 27.81 6.22
C ALA A 201 13.91 27.75 6.85
N GLU A 202 14.45 28.90 7.25
CA GLU A 202 15.70 28.98 8.02
C GLU A 202 15.58 28.27 9.37
N THR A 203 14.46 28.49 10.08
CA THR A 203 14.17 27.83 11.37
C THR A 203 14.15 26.31 11.23
N ILE A 204 13.48 25.78 10.21
CA ILE A 204 13.46 24.33 9.93
C ILE A 204 14.84 23.80 9.58
N SER A 205 15.57 24.53 8.74
CA SER A 205 16.92 24.13 8.30
C SER A 205 17.89 24.02 9.48
N ALA A 206 17.67 24.81 10.54
CA ALA A 206 18.49 24.83 11.75
C ALA A 206 18.22 23.69 12.75
N ILE A 207 17.18 22.86 12.57
CA ILE A 207 16.86 21.77 13.53
C ILE A 207 17.97 20.72 13.54
N GLU A 208 18.53 20.37 14.69
CA GLU A 208 19.57 19.34 14.78
C GLU A 208 19.10 18.14 15.59
N ALA A 209 19.46 16.93 15.13
CA ALA A 209 19.12 15.69 15.81
C ALA A 209 20.11 15.42 16.96
N GLU A 210 19.61 15.36 18.18
CA GLU A 210 20.35 15.05 19.39
C GLU A 210 19.48 14.45 20.51
N GLY A 211 20.12 13.69 21.39
CA GLY A 211 19.50 13.28 22.66
C GLY A 211 18.55 12.07 22.58
N SER A 212 17.78 11.89 23.65
CA SER A 212 16.78 10.82 23.80
C SER A 212 15.44 11.21 23.15
N THR A 213 14.44 10.35 23.23
CA THR A 213 13.08 10.61 22.74
C THR A 213 12.10 10.74 23.89
N PHE A 214 11.33 11.83 23.93
CA PHE A 214 10.22 12.00 24.89
C PHE A 214 8.94 12.43 24.17
N MET A 215 8.38 11.49 23.41
CA MET A 215 7.26 11.73 22.50
C MET A 215 6.01 12.27 23.21
N GLU A 216 5.64 11.75 24.37
CA GLU A 216 4.44 12.17 25.10
C GLU A 216 4.51 13.64 25.52
N ALA A 217 5.70 14.15 25.87
CA ALA A 217 5.89 15.55 26.18
C ALA A 217 5.77 16.43 24.93
N GLY A 218 6.34 15.97 23.80
CA GLY A 218 6.19 16.59 22.48
C GLY A 218 4.74 16.72 22.05
N LEU A 219 3.98 15.63 22.13
CA LEU A 219 2.55 15.59 21.82
C LEU A 219 1.76 16.54 22.71
N ARG A 220 2.04 16.55 24.02
CA ARG A 220 1.32 17.41 24.96
C ARG A 220 1.53 18.88 24.63
N LEU A 221 2.78 19.31 24.41
CA LEU A 221 3.06 20.69 24.03
C LEU A 221 2.48 21.04 22.64
N GLY A 222 2.55 20.10 21.69
CA GLY A 222 1.94 20.24 20.37
C GLY A 222 0.43 20.47 20.45
N PHE A 223 -0.29 19.64 21.19
CA PHE A 223 -1.72 19.79 21.41
C PHE A 223 -2.07 21.04 22.21
N GLU A 224 -1.33 21.38 23.28
CA GLU A 224 -1.52 22.63 24.02
C GLU A 224 -1.41 23.87 23.10
N THR A 225 -0.40 23.88 22.22
CA THR A 225 -0.20 24.93 21.22
C THR A 225 -1.36 24.96 20.21
N ALA A 226 -1.78 23.79 19.72
CA ALA A 226 -2.89 23.66 18.78
C ALA A 226 -4.22 24.14 19.38
N PHE A 227 -4.50 23.82 20.65
CA PHE A 227 -5.71 24.27 21.32
C PHE A 227 -5.72 25.77 21.53
N ALA A 228 -4.59 26.36 21.94
CA ALA A 228 -4.48 27.80 22.09
C ALA A 228 -4.71 28.52 20.74
N GLU A 229 -4.16 28.00 19.66
CA GLU A 229 -4.38 28.55 18.31
C GLU A 229 -5.84 28.40 17.86
N LEU A 230 -6.45 27.23 18.05
CA LEU A 230 -7.85 26.99 17.71
C LEU A 230 -8.78 27.95 18.45
N GLU A 231 -8.57 28.14 19.76
CA GLU A 231 -9.36 29.06 20.58
C GLU A 231 -9.18 30.53 20.16
N GLN A 232 -7.99 30.92 19.72
CA GLN A 232 -7.68 32.30 19.33
C GLN A 232 -8.15 32.65 17.92
N SER A 233 -7.97 31.75 16.96
CA SER A 233 -8.19 32.05 15.55
C SER A 233 -9.50 31.49 15.01
N GLY A 234 -10.06 30.46 15.65
CA GLY A 234 -11.23 29.73 15.15
C GLY A 234 -10.97 29.02 13.81
N ARG A 235 -9.70 28.90 13.40
CA ARG A 235 -9.30 28.28 12.13
C ARG A 235 -9.26 26.77 12.27
N LYS A 236 -9.28 26.09 11.13
CA LYS A 236 -8.97 24.67 11.09
C LYS A 236 -7.56 24.45 11.63
N THR A 237 -7.44 23.74 12.74
CA THR A 237 -6.14 23.49 13.39
C THR A 237 -5.80 22.01 13.35
N ARG A 238 -4.57 21.71 12.95
CA ARG A 238 -4.09 20.35 12.81
C ARG A 238 -2.69 20.19 13.37
N MET A 239 -2.44 19.06 14.03
CA MET A 239 -1.10 18.65 14.43
C MET A 239 -0.50 17.70 13.38
N MET A 240 0.78 17.87 13.08
CA MET A 240 1.55 16.98 12.20
C MET A 240 2.79 16.49 12.93
N LEU A 241 2.80 15.22 13.33
CA LEU A 241 3.92 14.55 14.00
C LEU A 241 4.86 13.93 12.97
N LEU A 242 6.16 14.20 13.06
CA LEU A 242 7.21 13.56 12.28
C LEU A 242 8.18 12.83 13.24
N THR A 243 8.27 11.50 13.16
CA THR A 243 9.09 10.69 14.09
C THR A 243 9.55 9.37 13.44
N ASP A 244 10.68 8.82 13.89
CA ASP A 244 11.12 7.46 13.56
C ASP A 244 10.85 6.43 14.67
N GLU A 245 10.27 6.86 15.79
CA GLU A 245 9.88 6.02 16.91
C GLU A 245 8.44 5.50 16.75
N LYS A 246 8.24 4.22 17.11
CA LYS A 246 6.93 3.57 17.15
C LYS A 246 6.17 3.96 18.43
N PRO A 247 5.03 4.65 18.35
CA PRO A 247 4.22 4.94 19.52
C PRO A 247 3.66 3.65 20.15
N ASN A 248 3.54 3.63 21.48
CA ASN A 248 2.88 2.53 22.17
C ASN A 248 1.35 2.66 22.10
N VAL A 249 0.77 1.97 21.13
CA VAL A 249 -0.67 1.91 20.83
C VAL A 249 -1.48 1.07 21.82
N GLY A 250 -0.82 0.20 22.59
CA GLY A 250 -1.46 -0.52 23.69
C GLY A 250 -1.69 0.36 24.92
N ASN A 251 -0.98 1.50 25.01
CA ASN A 251 -1.17 2.44 26.08
C ASN A 251 -2.40 3.32 25.82
N THR A 252 -3.46 3.07 26.59
CA THR A 252 -4.70 3.84 26.56
C THR A 252 -4.78 4.90 27.67
N ASP A 253 -3.67 5.10 28.40
CA ASP A 253 -3.59 6.17 29.39
C ASP A 253 -3.86 7.53 28.72
N PRO A 254 -4.52 8.47 29.42
CA PRO A 254 -4.79 9.81 28.87
C PRO A 254 -3.54 10.55 28.40
N ASP A 255 -2.41 10.30 29.04
CA ASP A 255 -1.10 10.87 28.71
C ASP A 255 -0.35 10.08 27.62
N GLY A 256 -0.82 8.88 27.27
CA GLY A 256 -0.26 8.08 26.19
C GLY A 256 -0.65 8.63 24.81
N PHE A 257 0.09 8.20 23.78
CA PHE A 257 -0.10 8.65 22.39
C PHE A 257 -1.56 8.63 21.93
N MET A 258 -2.26 7.50 22.12
CA MET A 258 -3.65 7.36 21.69
C MET A 258 -4.61 8.20 22.53
N GLY A 259 -4.38 8.30 23.85
CA GLY A 259 -5.17 9.13 24.74
C GLY A 259 -5.12 10.60 24.35
N GLN A 260 -3.92 11.10 24.02
CA GLN A 260 -3.71 12.46 23.53
C GLN A 260 -4.35 12.68 22.15
N ALA A 261 -4.19 11.75 21.20
CA ALA A 261 -4.81 11.84 19.88
C ALA A 261 -6.35 11.90 19.95
N VAL A 262 -6.97 11.03 20.77
CA VAL A 262 -8.42 11.02 21.00
C VAL A 262 -8.88 12.31 21.70
N SER A 263 -8.11 12.82 22.66
CA SER A 263 -8.40 14.08 23.34
C SER A 263 -8.35 15.28 22.39
N GLY A 264 -7.31 15.34 21.54
CA GLY A 264 -7.14 16.34 20.49
C GLY A 264 -8.32 16.35 19.53
N SER A 265 -8.67 15.16 19.03
CA SER A 265 -9.81 14.94 18.15
C SER A 265 -11.13 15.46 18.74
N ARG A 266 -11.43 15.13 20.00
CA ARG A 266 -12.64 15.60 20.71
C ARG A 266 -12.70 17.12 20.87
N ARG A 267 -11.55 17.79 20.87
CA ARG A 267 -11.42 19.25 20.96
C ARG A 267 -11.33 19.93 19.59
N GLY A 268 -11.49 19.19 18.50
CA GLY A 268 -11.48 19.74 17.13
C GLY A 268 -10.08 19.91 16.53
N VAL A 269 -9.05 19.28 17.10
CA VAL A 269 -7.69 19.26 16.55
C VAL A 269 -7.42 17.88 15.94
N GLY A 270 -7.37 17.82 14.62
CA GLY A 270 -6.98 16.61 13.89
C GLY A 270 -5.47 16.36 13.96
N MET A 271 -5.04 15.14 13.62
CA MET A 271 -3.65 14.71 13.75
C MET A 271 -3.19 13.91 12.53
N THR A 272 -2.07 14.33 11.95
CA THR A 272 -1.33 13.54 10.96
C THR A 272 -0.06 13.02 11.60
N THR A 273 0.20 11.73 11.47
CA THR A 273 1.47 11.12 11.86
C THR A 273 2.25 10.75 10.62
N ILE A 274 3.54 11.05 10.60
CA ILE A 274 4.46 10.76 9.50
C ILE A 274 5.65 9.99 10.05
N GLY A 275 5.77 8.73 9.64
CA GLY A 275 6.92 7.89 9.99
C GLY A 275 8.11 8.21 9.11
N VAL A 276 9.29 8.39 9.71
CA VAL A 276 10.50 8.79 8.97
C VAL A 276 11.51 7.65 8.95
N GLY A 277 11.74 7.05 7.78
CA GLY A 277 12.74 5.99 7.60
C GLY A 277 12.44 4.68 8.35
N ARG A 278 11.25 4.53 8.94
CA ARG A 278 10.71 3.28 9.46
C ARG A 278 9.19 3.10 9.29
N ASP A 279 8.77 1.95 8.77
CA ASP A 279 7.35 1.58 8.67
C ASP A 279 6.70 1.38 10.05
N PHE A 280 5.47 1.85 10.18
CA PHE A 280 4.62 1.56 11.32
C PHE A 280 3.76 0.34 11.01
N ASP A 281 3.52 -0.51 12.00
CA ASP A 281 2.67 -1.67 11.78
C ASP A 281 1.19 -1.28 11.62
N ASN A 282 0.42 -2.21 11.06
CA ASN A 282 -1.02 -2.06 10.85
C ASN A 282 -1.77 -1.72 12.15
N ALA A 283 -1.28 -2.16 13.32
CA ALA A 283 -1.93 -1.87 14.59
C ALA A 283 -2.01 -0.37 14.88
N LEU A 284 -0.91 0.37 14.69
CA LEU A 284 -0.92 1.83 14.81
C LEU A 284 -1.83 2.49 13.77
N ALA A 285 -1.71 2.06 12.52
CA ALA A 285 -2.46 2.65 11.43
C ALA A 285 -3.98 2.51 11.64
N MET A 286 -4.42 1.33 12.12
CA MET A 286 -5.81 1.07 12.48
C MET A 286 -6.28 1.95 13.63
N GLN A 287 -5.53 1.97 14.74
CA GLN A 287 -5.94 2.77 15.89
C GLN A 287 -6.02 4.25 15.55
N LEU A 288 -5.05 4.80 14.81
CA LEU A 288 -5.10 6.18 14.35
C LEU A 288 -6.27 6.44 13.40
N SER A 289 -6.59 5.53 12.47
CA SER A 289 -7.73 5.68 11.56
C SER A 289 -9.09 5.69 12.27
N SER A 290 -9.17 5.06 13.45
CA SER A 290 -10.36 5.08 14.31
C SER A 290 -10.52 6.40 15.07
N VAL A 291 -9.44 7.19 15.20
CA VAL A 291 -9.49 8.53 15.79
C VAL A 291 -10.00 9.49 14.72
N ARG A 292 -11.08 10.21 15.01
CA ARG A 292 -11.57 11.26 14.12
C ARG A 292 -10.47 12.29 13.85
N GLY A 293 -10.21 12.54 12.59
CA GLY A 293 -9.13 13.40 12.10
C GLY A 293 -7.73 12.83 12.21
N GLY A 294 -7.58 11.56 12.60
CA GLY A 294 -6.32 10.83 12.56
C GLY A 294 -5.97 10.38 11.14
N ASN A 295 -4.72 10.56 10.72
CA ASN A 295 -4.20 9.98 9.49
C ASN A 295 -2.71 9.62 9.64
N LEU A 296 -2.23 8.64 8.87
CA LEU A 296 -0.87 8.12 8.94
C LEU A 296 -0.21 8.09 7.56
N PHE A 297 1.01 8.61 7.46
CA PHE A 297 1.85 8.59 6.27
C PHE A 297 3.26 8.12 6.61
N TYR A 298 4.04 7.83 5.57
CA TYR A 298 5.38 7.31 5.71
C TYR A 298 6.35 7.92 4.68
N LEU A 299 7.57 8.21 5.13
CA LEU A 299 8.70 8.69 4.33
C LEU A 299 9.76 7.59 4.22
N ALA A 300 9.74 6.83 3.10
CA ALA A 300 10.59 5.67 2.87
C ALA A 300 12.00 6.03 2.39
N THR A 301 12.12 6.76 1.28
CA THR A 301 13.41 7.11 0.66
C THR A 301 13.53 8.60 0.31
N ASP A 302 14.75 9.06 -0.02
CA ASP A 302 15.03 10.48 -0.29
C ASP A 302 14.21 11.06 -1.45
N ALA A 303 13.90 10.25 -2.47
CA ALA A 303 13.09 10.69 -3.61
C ALA A 303 11.59 10.84 -3.26
N ASP A 304 11.15 10.32 -2.11
CA ASP A 304 9.74 10.21 -1.77
C ASP A 304 9.20 11.41 -0.99
N ALA A 305 10.03 12.15 -0.23
CA ALA A 305 9.50 13.18 0.66
C ALA A 305 8.89 14.38 -0.08
N PRO A 306 9.59 15.06 -1.02
CA PRO A 306 8.96 16.15 -1.78
C PRO A 306 7.77 15.68 -2.62
N ALA A 307 7.88 14.51 -3.25
CA ALA A 307 6.82 13.94 -4.08
C ALA A 307 5.56 13.58 -3.26
N LEU A 308 5.73 13.01 -2.07
CA LEU A 308 4.63 12.69 -1.16
C LEU A 308 3.91 13.96 -0.73
N PHE A 309 4.63 14.95 -0.19
CA PHE A 309 3.99 16.19 0.25
C PHE A 309 3.34 16.94 -0.91
N GLN A 310 3.99 17.01 -2.07
CA GLN A 310 3.40 17.67 -3.24
C GLN A 310 2.09 17.02 -3.69
N SER A 311 1.99 15.69 -3.61
CA SER A 311 0.80 14.95 -4.07
C SER A 311 -0.26 14.70 -2.99
N GLU A 312 0.12 14.71 -1.71
CA GLU A 312 -0.75 14.29 -0.60
C GLU A 312 -0.99 15.38 0.46
N PHE A 313 -0.31 16.54 0.41
CA PHE A 313 -0.43 17.54 1.48
C PHE A 313 -1.88 17.92 1.80
N PHE A 314 -2.70 18.16 0.76
CA PHE A 314 -4.11 18.47 0.98
C PHE A 314 -4.89 17.29 1.58
N ASN A 315 -4.52 16.05 1.26
CA ASN A 315 -5.09 14.84 1.85
C ASN A 315 -4.65 14.68 3.31
N MET A 316 -3.42 15.12 3.65
CA MET A 316 -2.93 15.14 5.02
C MET A 316 -3.72 16.12 5.89
N VAL A 317 -4.17 17.25 5.35
CA VAL A 317 -4.72 18.36 6.15
C VAL A 317 -6.23 18.62 5.97
N THR A 318 -6.88 17.95 5.01
CA THR A 318 -8.27 18.25 4.63
C THR A 318 -9.20 17.07 4.85
N GLU A 319 -9.86 17.07 6.00
CA GLU A 319 -10.99 16.20 6.31
C GLU A 319 -12.26 16.71 5.60
N VAL A 320 -12.99 15.77 5.02
CA VAL A 320 -14.26 16.00 4.31
C VAL A 320 -15.43 15.62 5.22
N ALA A 321 -15.29 14.51 5.96
CA ALA A 321 -16.31 14.05 6.89
C ALA A 321 -15.75 13.20 8.04
N HIS A 322 -16.58 13.00 9.04
CA HIS A 322 -16.30 12.19 10.23
C HIS A 322 -17.33 11.09 10.41
N ASP A 323 -16.96 10.08 11.20
CA ASP A 323 -17.82 8.97 11.63
C ASP A 323 -18.55 8.29 10.44
N VAL A 324 -17.83 8.09 9.34
CA VAL A 324 -18.40 7.49 8.14
C VAL A 324 -18.69 6.02 8.42
N THR A 325 -19.95 5.66 8.32
CA THR A 325 -20.43 4.30 8.55
C THR A 325 -21.09 3.80 7.28
N ILE A 326 -20.60 2.69 6.75
CA ILE A 326 -21.13 2.05 5.52
C ILE A 326 -21.69 0.70 5.91
N THR A 327 -22.98 0.49 5.70
CA THR A 327 -23.67 -0.75 6.02
C THR A 327 -24.10 -1.47 4.75
N MET A 328 -23.68 -2.72 4.63
CA MET A 328 -23.91 -3.62 3.52
C MET A 328 -24.83 -4.75 4.00
N THR A 329 -26.08 -4.75 3.54
CA THR A 329 -27.09 -5.73 3.98
C THR A 329 -27.47 -6.63 2.81
N PRO A 330 -27.06 -7.91 2.80
CA PRO A 330 -27.46 -8.83 1.75
C PRO A 330 -28.97 -9.09 1.78
N SER A 331 -29.58 -9.23 0.61
CA SER A 331 -30.98 -9.63 0.49
C SER A 331 -31.17 -11.08 0.95
N ALA A 332 -32.40 -11.43 1.32
CA ALA A 332 -32.73 -12.82 1.65
C ALA A 332 -32.39 -13.75 0.47
N GLY A 333 -31.70 -14.85 0.76
CA GLY A 333 -31.19 -15.76 -0.26
C GLY A 333 -29.73 -15.52 -0.61
N TYR A 334 -29.11 -14.43 -0.17
CA TYR A 334 -27.70 -14.14 -0.39
C TYR A 334 -26.94 -14.06 0.94
N LYS A 335 -25.66 -14.40 0.89
CA LYS A 335 -24.73 -14.22 2.00
C LYS A 335 -23.48 -13.49 1.52
N LEU A 336 -23.04 -12.54 2.33
CA LEU A 336 -21.82 -11.79 2.10
C LEU A 336 -20.62 -12.60 2.60
N ASN A 337 -19.68 -12.88 1.70
CA ASN A 337 -18.56 -13.78 1.96
C ASN A 337 -17.25 -13.05 2.28
N ALA A 338 -16.96 -11.95 1.59
CA ALA A 338 -15.75 -11.17 1.80
C ALA A 338 -15.98 -9.69 1.50
N VAL A 339 -15.18 -8.83 2.13
CA VAL A 339 -15.07 -7.39 1.82
C VAL A 339 -13.60 -7.10 1.51
N TYR A 340 -13.36 -6.27 0.49
CA TYR A 340 -12.04 -5.91 0.00
C TYR A 340 -11.94 -4.38 -0.14
N GLY A 341 -10.72 -3.86 -0.05
CA GLY A 341 -10.44 -2.42 -0.11
C GLY A 341 -10.59 -1.69 1.23
N VAL A 342 -10.89 -2.42 2.30
CA VAL A 342 -10.92 -1.93 3.69
C VAL A 342 -10.30 -2.97 4.62
N PRO A 343 -9.55 -2.56 5.66
CA PRO A 343 -9.00 -3.49 6.65
C PRO A 343 -10.08 -4.30 7.35
N ASN A 344 -9.78 -5.55 7.71
CA ASN A 344 -10.74 -6.43 8.38
C ASN A 344 -11.20 -5.90 9.75
N GLU A 345 -10.36 -5.11 10.41
CA GLU A 345 -10.57 -4.63 11.77
C GLU A 345 -11.55 -3.46 11.86
N VAL A 346 -11.83 -2.79 10.73
CA VAL A 346 -12.91 -1.79 10.63
C VAL A 346 -14.25 -2.44 10.27
N LEU A 347 -14.28 -3.75 10.04
CA LEU A 347 -15.49 -4.51 9.74
C LEU A 347 -16.12 -5.03 11.02
N THR A 348 -17.42 -4.81 11.15
CA THR A 348 -18.24 -5.41 12.22
C THR A 348 -19.41 -6.13 11.60
N GLN A 349 -19.73 -7.32 12.13
CA GLN A 349 -20.95 -8.02 11.75
C GLN A 349 -22.14 -7.42 12.49
N ALA A 350 -23.18 -7.10 11.72
CA ALA A 350 -24.46 -6.63 12.19
C ALA A 350 -25.51 -7.75 12.04
N PRO A 351 -26.72 -7.60 12.64
CA PRO A 351 -27.78 -8.59 12.52
C PRO A 351 -28.14 -8.90 11.05
N ALA A 352 -28.71 -10.09 10.82
CA ALA A 352 -29.16 -10.54 9.49
C ALA A 352 -28.05 -10.65 8.42
N GLY A 353 -26.79 -10.86 8.84
CA GLY A 353 -25.66 -11.04 7.91
C GLY A 353 -25.16 -9.75 7.28
N ALA A 354 -25.59 -8.59 7.79
CA ALA A 354 -25.07 -7.30 7.38
C ALA A 354 -23.63 -7.11 7.87
N ILE A 355 -22.83 -6.39 7.07
CA ILE A 355 -21.48 -5.98 7.43
C ILE A 355 -21.44 -4.45 7.48
N THR A 356 -20.84 -3.91 8.52
CA THR A 356 -20.66 -2.48 8.70
C THR A 356 -19.17 -2.14 8.71
N VAL A 357 -18.78 -1.20 7.85
CA VAL A 357 -17.46 -0.55 7.82
C VAL A 357 -17.56 0.76 8.58
N THR A 358 -16.71 0.98 9.58
CA THR A 358 -16.67 2.25 10.34
C THR A 358 -15.33 2.96 10.16
N ILE A 359 -15.37 4.22 9.77
CA ILE A 359 -14.21 5.04 9.43
C ILE A 359 -14.28 6.33 10.25
N GLY A 360 -13.22 6.63 11.00
CA GLY A 360 -13.19 7.80 11.88
C GLY A 360 -13.27 9.11 11.10
N SER A 361 -12.54 9.22 9.98
CA SER A 361 -12.61 10.38 9.09
C SER A 361 -12.29 10.06 7.64
N ALA A 362 -12.95 10.79 6.76
CA ALA A 362 -12.82 10.72 5.32
C ALA A 362 -12.02 11.94 4.84
N PHE A 363 -11.04 11.71 3.97
CA PHE A 363 -10.16 12.75 3.44
C PHE A 363 -10.37 12.93 1.94
N LEU A 364 -10.01 14.12 1.42
CA LEU A 364 -9.88 14.30 -0.03
C LEU A 364 -8.85 13.31 -0.57
N SER A 365 -9.10 12.74 -1.74
CA SER A 365 -8.21 11.78 -2.39
C SER A 365 -8.16 12.06 -3.88
N SER A 366 -6.97 11.96 -4.45
CA SER A 366 -6.67 12.14 -5.88
C SER A 366 -6.76 10.87 -6.74
N ASN A 367 -6.96 9.70 -6.12
CA ASN A 367 -6.99 8.37 -6.73
C ASN A 367 -8.19 7.63 -6.17
N GLY A 368 -9.01 7.02 -7.03
CA GLY A 368 -10.24 6.38 -6.61
C GLY A 368 -10.03 5.07 -5.88
N GLY A 369 -10.29 5.05 -4.58
CA GLY A 369 -10.51 3.81 -3.85
C GLY A 369 -11.93 3.30 -4.08
N GLY A 370 -12.14 1.99 -3.90
CA GLY A 370 -13.46 1.37 -3.92
C GLY A 370 -13.56 0.31 -2.83
N ILE A 371 -14.77 0.09 -2.32
CA ILE A 371 -15.07 -1.03 -1.43
C ILE A 371 -15.73 -2.11 -2.27
N PHE A 372 -15.18 -3.32 -2.24
CA PHE A 372 -15.69 -4.44 -3.01
C PHE A 372 -16.12 -5.56 -2.10
N THR A 373 -17.07 -6.37 -2.54
CA THR A 373 -17.57 -7.51 -1.77
C THR A 373 -17.98 -8.64 -2.69
N SER A 374 -17.88 -9.86 -2.19
CA SER A 374 -18.40 -11.05 -2.87
C SER A 374 -19.61 -11.62 -2.14
N LEU A 375 -20.57 -12.12 -2.91
CA LEU A 375 -21.78 -12.77 -2.41
C LEU A 375 -21.92 -14.19 -2.95
N GLU A 376 -22.42 -15.09 -2.09
CA GLU A 376 -22.85 -16.44 -2.43
C GLU A 376 -24.38 -16.54 -2.35
N THR A 377 -24.99 -17.40 -3.17
CA THR A 377 -26.40 -17.75 -3.04
C THR A 377 -26.56 -18.83 -1.97
N THR A 378 -27.55 -18.68 -1.09
CA THR A 378 -27.87 -19.65 -0.03
C THR A 378 -28.96 -20.62 -0.51
N ASP A 379 -28.82 -21.90 -0.16
CA ASP A 379 -29.78 -22.95 -0.51
C ASP A 379 -31.21 -22.59 -0.05
N GLY A 380 -32.15 -22.48 -1.00
CA GLY A 380 -33.58 -22.19 -0.72
C GLY A 380 -34.13 -20.90 -1.32
N ALA A 381 -33.35 -20.12 -2.07
CA ALA A 381 -33.83 -18.96 -2.82
C ALA A 381 -34.85 -19.41 -3.90
N SER A 382 -36.12 -19.06 -3.72
CA SER A 382 -37.26 -19.54 -4.52
C SER A 382 -37.75 -18.52 -5.55
N ALA A 383 -37.03 -17.42 -5.76
CA ALA A 383 -37.43 -16.34 -6.65
C ALA A 383 -36.59 -16.30 -7.95
N PRO A 384 -37.17 -15.82 -9.08
CA PRO A 384 -36.43 -15.73 -10.33
C PRO A 384 -35.26 -14.72 -10.22
N PRO A 385 -34.03 -15.09 -10.66
CA PRO A 385 -32.79 -14.34 -10.44
C PRO A 385 -32.62 -13.08 -11.31
N ASN A 386 -33.67 -12.49 -11.89
CA ASN A 386 -33.51 -11.35 -12.81
C ASN A 386 -34.19 -10.05 -12.36
N GLU A 387 -34.91 -10.03 -11.23
CA GLU A 387 -35.63 -8.82 -10.75
C GLU A 387 -35.43 -8.53 -9.26
N GLN A 388 -34.62 -9.32 -8.54
CA GLN A 388 -34.39 -9.09 -7.12
C GLN A 388 -33.08 -8.33 -6.86
N PRO A 389 -33.04 -7.48 -5.83
CA PRO A 389 -31.80 -6.86 -5.40
C PRO A 389 -30.89 -7.89 -4.75
N LEU A 390 -29.58 -7.83 -5.02
CA LEU A 390 -28.55 -8.63 -4.34
C LEU A 390 -28.36 -8.16 -2.89
N MET A 391 -28.33 -6.84 -2.70
CA MET A 391 -28.12 -6.23 -1.39
C MET A 391 -28.57 -4.76 -1.38
N SER A 392 -28.82 -4.22 -0.19
CA SER A 392 -28.92 -2.78 0.03
C SER A 392 -27.66 -2.26 0.69
N VAL A 393 -27.22 -1.08 0.28
CA VAL A 393 -26.08 -0.37 0.88
C VAL A 393 -26.52 0.99 1.38
N ALA A 394 -25.98 1.38 2.54
CA ALA A 394 -26.24 2.69 3.13
C ALA A 394 -24.93 3.29 3.64
N VAL A 395 -24.79 4.60 3.52
CA VAL A 395 -23.72 5.38 4.12
C VAL A 395 -24.33 6.46 5.02
N SER A 396 -23.74 6.67 6.19
CA SER A 396 -24.02 7.80 7.07
C SER A 396 -22.73 8.46 7.51
N TYR A 397 -22.75 9.77 7.69
CA TYR A 397 -21.55 10.55 8.00
C TYR A 397 -21.91 11.87 8.71
N THR A 398 -20.91 12.53 9.27
CA THR A 398 -20.98 13.91 9.74
C THR A 398 -20.09 14.79 8.87
N ASP A 399 -20.64 15.82 8.22
CA ASP A 399 -19.87 16.77 7.42
C ASP A 399 -18.84 17.51 8.31
N ALA A 400 -17.57 17.46 7.92
CA ALA A 400 -16.47 18.02 8.72
C ALA A 400 -16.52 19.55 8.84
N ARG A 401 -17.15 20.25 7.89
CA ARG A 401 -17.28 21.72 7.89
C ARG A 401 -18.52 22.18 8.64
N SER A 402 -19.67 21.60 8.29
CA SER A 402 -20.96 22.07 8.82
C SER A 402 -21.36 21.39 10.13
N GLY A 403 -20.77 20.23 10.44
CA GLY A 403 -21.21 19.36 11.54
C GLY A 403 -22.58 18.72 11.29
N ALA A 404 -23.16 18.89 10.11
CA ALA A 404 -24.46 18.31 9.77
C ALA A 404 -24.33 16.80 9.53
N ALA A 405 -25.31 16.05 10.04
CA ALA A 405 -25.44 14.64 9.71
C ALA A 405 -25.94 14.48 8.27
N GLY A 406 -25.37 13.55 7.52
CA GLY A 406 -25.79 13.18 6.18
C GLY A 406 -25.90 11.66 6.02
N SER A 407 -26.70 11.24 5.04
CA SER A 407 -26.87 9.82 4.74
C SER A 407 -27.38 9.60 3.33
N ASN A 408 -26.91 8.53 2.69
CA ASN A 408 -27.35 8.11 1.37
C ASN A 408 -27.47 6.57 1.32
N SER A 409 -28.26 6.05 0.38
CA SER A 409 -28.44 4.59 0.22
C SER A 409 -28.70 4.23 -1.23
N ASP A 410 -28.24 3.04 -1.61
CA ASP A 410 -28.48 2.46 -2.93
C ASP A 410 -28.89 0.99 -2.81
N THR A 411 -29.56 0.47 -3.83
CA THR A 411 -29.93 -0.93 -3.96
C THR A 411 -29.16 -1.55 -5.12
N VAL A 412 -28.36 -2.56 -4.82
CA VAL A 412 -27.55 -3.24 -5.82
C VAL A 412 -28.40 -4.31 -6.49
N MET A 413 -28.68 -4.10 -7.78
CA MET A 413 -29.45 -5.03 -8.59
C MET A 413 -28.56 -6.13 -9.17
N LEU A 414 -29.18 -7.24 -9.58
CA LEU A 414 -28.53 -8.28 -10.36
C LEU A 414 -27.90 -7.69 -11.65
N PRO A 415 -26.77 -8.26 -12.14
CA PRO A 415 -26.07 -7.72 -13.30
C PRO A 415 -26.96 -7.75 -14.55
N GLY A 416 -27.46 -6.59 -14.99
CA GLY A 416 -28.35 -6.45 -16.14
C GLY A 416 -27.89 -5.45 -17.19
N GLY A 417 -26.72 -4.83 -16.99
CA GLY A 417 -26.17 -3.77 -17.83
C GLY A 417 -24.66 -3.92 -18.05
N GLU A 418 -24.04 -2.92 -18.69
CA GLU A 418 -22.60 -2.91 -18.89
C GLU A 418 -21.88 -2.79 -17.54
N VAL A 419 -21.06 -3.79 -17.22
CA VAL A 419 -20.24 -3.78 -16.01
C VAL A 419 -19.13 -2.73 -16.16
N PRO A 420 -18.98 -1.78 -15.22
CA PRO A 420 -17.92 -0.77 -15.28
C PRO A 420 -16.53 -1.39 -15.42
N GLN A 421 -15.67 -0.80 -16.25
CA GLN A 421 -14.31 -1.30 -16.47
C GLN A 421 -13.51 -1.38 -15.17
N ASN A 422 -13.64 -0.39 -14.29
CA ASN A 422 -12.97 -0.36 -12.99
C ASN A 422 -13.48 -1.44 -12.04
N LEU A 423 -14.73 -1.91 -12.16
CA LEU A 423 -15.23 -3.06 -11.41
C LEU A 423 -14.60 -4.37 -11.92
N LYS A 424 -14.42 -4.51 -13.23
CA LYS A 424 -13.72 -5.67 -13.83
C LYS A 424 -12.24 -5.69 -13.42
N LEU A 425 -11.58 -4.53 -13.42
CA LEU A 425 -10.21 -4.39 -12.95
C LEU A 425 -10.09 -4.75 -11.47
N ALA A 426 -10.95 -4.21 -10.60
CA ALA A 426 -10.96 -4.55 -9.18
C ALA A 426 -11.13 -6.06 -8.95
N GLN A 427 -12.02 -6.71 -9.69
CA GLN A 427 -12.19 -8.16 -9.64
C GLN A 427 -10.92 -8.91 -10.07
N ALA A 428 -10.23 -8.47 -11.13
CA ALA A 428 -8.97 -9.08 -11.57
C ALA A 428 -7.86 -8.93 -10.52
N LEU A 429 -7.79 -7.78 -9.84
CA LEU A 429 -6.83 -7.53 -8.75
C LEU A 429 -7.16 -8.38 -7.50
N VAL A 430 -8.45 -8.57 -7.19
CA VAL A 430 -8.87 -9.48 -6.10
C VAL A 430 -8.53 -10.93 -6.45
N ASP A 431 -8.75 -11.36 -7.69
CA ASP A 431 -8.36 -12.69 -8.17
C ASP A 431 -6.84 -12.90 -8.08
N GLU A 432 -6.07 -11.88 -8.48
CA GLU A 432 -4.61 -11.86 -8.34
C GLU A 432 -4.20 -12.05 -6.89
N TYR A 433 -4.72 -11.23 -5.97
CA TYR A 433 -4.46 -11.35 -4.54
C TYR A 433 -4.77 -12.77 -4.03
N LEU A 434 -5.97 -13.29 -4.27
CA LEU A 434 -6.39 -14.60 -3.78
C LEU A 434 -5.53 -15.73 -4.38
N SER A 435 -5.20 -15.63 -5.66
CA SER A 435 -4.37 -16.62 -6.37
C SER A 435 -2.93 -16.60 -5.87
N LEU A 436 -2.35 -15.42 -5.65
CA LEU A 436 -0.98 -15.29 -5.15
C LEU A 436 -0.90 -15.71 -3.68
N SER A 437 -1.79 -15.23 -2.81
CA SER A 437 -1.84 -15.64 -1.40
C SER A 437 -2.01 -17.16 -1.29
N GLY A 438 -2.93 -17.76 -2.05
CA GLY A 438 -3.12 -19.21 -2.08
C GLY A 438 -1.89 -19.96 -2.59
N ALA A 439 -1.21 -19.46 -3.62
CA ALA A 439 0.01 -20.08 -4.14
C ALA A 439 1.17 -20.00 -3.14
N LEU A 440 1.35 -18.86 -2.49
CA LEU A 440 2.39 -18.66 -1.47
C LEU A 440 2.11 -19.52 -0.23
N GLU A 441 0.85 -19.68 0.17
CA GLU A 441 0.47 -20.63 1.24
C GLU A 441 0.75 -22.08 0.86
N LEU A 442 0.40 -22.50 -0.37
CA LEU A 442 0.72 -23.85 -0.86
C LEU A 442 2.23 -24.12 -0.78
N TYR A 443 3.04 -23.13 -1.17
CA TYR A 443 4.49 -23.23 -1.13
C TYR A 443 5.04 -23.26 0.31
N HIS A 444 4.79 -22.20 1.09
CA HIS A 444 5.43 -22.00 2.40
C HIS A 444 4.84 -22.90 3.49
N ALA A 445 3.51 -23.05 3.54
CA ALA A 445 2.86 -23.80 4.62
C ALA A 445 2.70 -25.29 4.31
N LYS A 446 2.57 -25.65 3.02
CA LYS A 446 2.30 -27.05 2.61
C LYS A 446 3.45 -27.70 1.84
N GLY A 447 4.50 -26.95 1.48
CA GLY A 447 5.62 -27.46 0.68
C GLY A 447 5.23 -27.88 -0.75
N ASP A 448 4.06 -27.47 -1.24
CA ASP A 448 3.52 -27.86 -2.55
C ASP A 448 3.95 -26.86 -3.64
N ALA A 449 5.23 -26.89 -4.00
CA ALA A 449 5.75 -26.08 -5.10
C ALA A 449 5.04 -26.33 -6.45
N PRO A 450 4.71 -27.57 -6.85
CA PRO A 450 3.92 -27.82 -8.06
C PRO A 450 2.51 -27.19 -8.00
N GLY A 451 1.85 -27.22 -6.84
CA GLY A 451 0.57 -26.56 -6.62
C GLY A 451 0.66 -25.04 -6.75
N ALA A 452 1.67 -24.43 -6.12
CA ALA A 452 1.93 -23.00 -6.24
C ALA A 452 2.17 -22.59 -7.69
N TYR A 453 3.01 -23.33 -8.42
CA TYR A 453 3.27 -23.09 -9.85
C TYR A 453 2.00 -23.16 -10.69
N ARG A 454 1.16 -24.19 -10.52
CA ARG A 454 -0.12 -24.31 -11.27
C ARG A 454 -1.04 -23.12 -11.01
N MET A 455 -1.13 -22.67 -9.77
CA MET A 455 -1.98 -21.53 -9.39
C MET A 455 -1.47 -20.22 -10.01
N ILE A 456 -0.16 -19.94 -9.93
CA ILE A 456 0.47 -18.75 -10.54
C ILE A 456 0.37 -18.80 -12.08
N SER A 457 0.55 -19.98 -12.68
CA SER A 457 0.40 -20.16 -14.14
C SER A 457 -1.02 -19.84 -14.60
N GLY A 458 -2.03 -20.36 -13.90
CA GLY A 458 -3.43 -20.06 -14.21
C GLY A 458 -3.75 -18.58 -14.05
N LEU A 459 -3.18 -17.91 -13.04
CA LEU A 459 -3.31 -16.45 -12.87
C LEU A 459 -2.66 -15.69 -14.04
N SER A 460 -1.44 -16.06 -14.42
CA SER A 460 -0.69 -15.44 -15.53
C SER A 460 -1.48 -15.48 -16.84
N GLU A 461 -2.11 -16.61 -17.15
CA GLU A 461 -2.98 -16.76 -18.32
C GLU A 461 -4.18 -15.81 -18.29
N ARG A 462 -4.86 -15.68 -17.13
CA ARG A 462 -6.02 -14.79 -16.97
C ARG A 462 -5.63 -13.31 -17.07
N LEU A 463 -4.53 -12.90 -16.43
CA LEU A 463 -4.02 -11.53 -16.52
C LEU A 463 -3.50 -11.18 -17.92
N GLY A 464 -2.94 -12.15 -18.66
CA GLY A 464 -2.49 -11.99 -20.03
C GLY A 464 -3.61 -11.62 -21.00
N GLY A 465 -4.84 -12.11 -20.76
CA GLY A 465 -6.03 -11.80 -21.55
C GLY A 465 -6.76 -10.52 -21.16
N ALA A 466 -6.42 -9.89 -20.04
CA ALA A 466 -7.02 -8.62 -19.61
C ALA A 466 -6.60 -7.45 -20.52
N GLU A 467 -7.33 -6.34 -20.57
CA GLU A 467 -6.88 -5.13 -21.26
C GLU A 467 -7.21 -3.90 -20.42
N PHE A 468 -6.61 -3.81 -19.23
CA PHE A 468 -6.77 -2.69 -18.30
C PHE A 468 -5.56 -1.76 -18.33
N ALA A 469 -5.79 -0.46 -18.13
CA ALA A 469 -4.71 0.50 -17.95
C ALA A 469 -3.89 0.17 -16.69
N GLY A 470 -2.56 0.32 -16.75
CA GLY A 470 -1.67 0.11 -15.61
C GLY A 470 -1.35 -1.35 -15.25
N ILE A 471 -2.13 -2.33 -15.74
CA ILE A 471 -1.97 -3.76 -15.37
C ILE A 471 -0.65 -4.39 -15.82
N GLY A 472 0.12 -3.72 -16.69
CA GLY A 472 1.41 -4.20 -17.18
C GLY A 472 2.39 -4.53 -16.05
N LYS A 473 2.39 -3.75 -14.96
CA LYS A 473 3.24 -3.98 -13.79
C LYS A 473 2.90 -5.29 -13.06
N GLU A 474 1.62 -5.68 -13.01
CA GLU A 474 1.22 -6.96 -12.39
C GLU A 474 1.55 -8.14 -13.27
N ARG A 475 1.43 -8.00 -14.59
CA ARG A 475 1.87 -9.05 -15.51
C ARG A 475 3.35 -9.35 -15.37
N GLU A 476 4.15 -8.30 -15.27
CA GLU A 476 5.59 -8.41 -15.07
C GLU A 476 5.90 -9.10 -13.73
N MET A 477 5.25 -8.65 -12.65
CA MET A 477 5.36 -9.26 -11.32
C MET A 477 4.99 -10.75 -11.33
N VAL A 478 3.81 -11.09 -11.85
CA VAL A 478 3.30 -12.46 -11.91
C VAL A 478 4.18 -13.33 -12.82
N ALA A 479 4.74 -12.79 -13.90
CA ALA A 479 5.70 -13.50 -14.75
C ALA A 479 7.01 -13.81 -13.99
N GLY A 480 7.53 -12.85 -13.21
CA GLY A 480 8.70 -13.06 -12.35
C GLY A 480 8.47 -14.18 -11.32
N LEU A 481 7.31 -14.15 -10.65
CA LEU A 481 6.89 -15.21 -9.72
C LEU A 481 6.70 -16.56 -10.41
N LEU A 482 6.10 -16.57 -11.62
CA LEU A 482 5.89 -17.80 -12.39
C LEU A 482 7.22 -18.47 -12.74
N GLY A 483 8.22 -17.69 -13.15
CA GLY A 483 9.57 -18.19 -13.44
C GLY A 483 10.20 -18.86 -12.22
N ARG A 484 10.16 -18.21 -11.06
CA ARG A 484 10.70 -18.77 -9.81
C ARG A 484 9.92 -19.97 -9.31
N ALA A 485 8.58 -19.92 -9.32
CA ALA A 485 7.75 -21.04 -8.95
C ALA A 485 8.00 -22.25 -9.87
N GLY A 486 8.20 -22.02 -11.17
CA GLY A 486 8.57 -23.06 -12.13
C GLY A 486 9.92 -23.69 -11.80
N ALA A 487 10.93 -22.87 -11.51
CA ALA A 487 12.25 -23.34 -11.09
C ALA A 487 12.20 -24.20 -9.83
N LEU A 488 11.44 -23.77 -8.82
CA LEU A 488 11.27 -24.48 -7.56
C LEU A 488 10.44 -25.77 -7.71
N ALA A 489 9.44 -25.77 -8.59
CA ALA A 489 8.61 -26.94 -8.90
C ALA A 489 9.27 -27.93 -9.87
N GLY A 490 10.43 -27.59 -10.45
CA GLY A 490 11.08 -28.38 -11.51
C GLY A 490 10.27 -28.41 -12.81
N GLN A 491 9.53 -27.35 -13.11
CA GLN A 491 8.68 -27.21 -14.29
C GLN A 491 9.25 -26.15 -15.25
N GLY A 492 9.25 -26.45 -16.55
CA GLY A 492 9.74 -25.55 -17.60
C GLY A 492 11.26 -25.44 -17.71
N ASP A 493 11.73 -24.59 -18.62
CA ASP A 493 13.15 -24.25 -18.76
C ASP A 493 13.52 -23.19 -17.71
N VAL A 494 14.36 -23.58 -16.74
CA VAL A 494 14.83 -22.68 -15.69
C VAL A 494 15.89 -21.72 -16.25
N PRO A 495 15.67 -20.38 -16.22
CA PRO A 495 16.67 -19.40 -16.63
C PRO A 495 18.01 -19.60 -15.93
N ALA A 496 19.11 -19.24 -16.59
CA ALA A 496 20.45 -19.44 -16.03
C ALA A 496 20.60 -18.75 -14.67
N GLU A 497 20.08 -17.52 -14.54
CA GLU A 497 20.09 -16.77 -13.28
C GLU A 497 19.34 -17.48 -12.14
N MET A 498 18.33 -18.32 -12.43
CA MET A 498 17.49 -18.99 -11.42
C MET A 498 17.93 -20.42 -11.09
N ARG A 499 19.02 -20.93 -11.69
CA ARG A 499 19.52 -22.29 -11.42
C ARG A 499 19.92 -22.51 -9.96
N HIS A 500 20.25 -21.45 -9.25
CA HIS A 500 20.56 -21.48 -7.83
C HIS A 500 19.39 -21.99 -6.98
N LEU A 501 18.15 -21.72 -7.39
CA LEU A 501 16.94 -22.22 -6.72
C LEU A 501 16.84 -23.75 -6.71
N GLY A 502 17.52 -24.43 -7.63
CA GLY A 502 17.58 -25.88 -7.65
C GLY A 502 18.30 -26.50 -6.43
N VAL A 503 18.97 -25.70 -5.59
CA VAL A 503 19.49 -26.20 -4.30
C VAL A 503 18.40 -26.35 -3.24
N ILE A 504 17.23 -25.72 -3.41
CA ILE A 504 16.14 -25.77 -2.43
C ILE A 504 15.52 -27.16 -2.38
N GLY A 505 15.36 -27.69 -1.17
CA GLY A 505 14.81 -29.02 -0.89
C GLY A 505 15.57 -29.73 0.23
N ARG A 506 15.19 -30.98 0.45
CA ARG A 506 15.80 -31.85 1.46
C ARG A 506 16.91 -32.70 0.87
N TRP A 507 18.02 -32.77 1.58
CA TRP A 507 19.24 -33.44 1.16
C TRP A 507 19.80 -34.34 2.25
N GLU A 508 20.31 -35.50 1.88
CA GLU A 508 21.08 -36.38 2.74
C GLU A 508 22.58 -36.15 2.51
N VAL A 509 23.32 -36.03 3.61
CA VAL A 509 24.77 -35.88 3.59
C VAL A 509 25.43 -37.21 3.25
N THR A 510 25.84 -37.36 1.99
CA THR A 510 26.52 -38.58 1.54
C THR A 510 28.00 -38.61 1.91
N ARG A 511 28.64 -37.43 2.02
CA ARG A 511 30.05 -37.29 2.39
C ARG A 511 30.36 -35.86 2.84
N GLN A 512 31.12 -35.70 3.92
CA GLN A 512 31.71 -34.43 4.31
C GLN A 512 33.24 -34.51 4.49
N ARG A 513 33.90 -33.36 4.41
CA ARG A 513 35.32 -33.16 4.74
C ARG A 513 35.52 -31.75 5.30
N GLY A 514 36.20 -31.63 6.43
CA GLY A 514 36.51 -30.33 7.03
C GLY A 514 35.31 -29.62 7.68
N LEU A 515 34.24 -30.37 7.97
CA LEU A 515 33.07 -29.95 8.75
C LEU A 515 32.88 -30.95 9.89
N ASN A 516 32.68 -30.46 11.12
CA ASN A 516 32.38 -31.28 12.29
C ASN A 516 30.89 -31.22 12.67
N ASP A 517 30.23 -30.12 12.29
CA ASP A 517 28.85 -29.82 12.69
C ASP A 517 27.81 -30.58 11.83
N VAL A 518 28.25 -31.19 10.73
CA VAL A 518 27.44 -32.01 9.84
C VAL A 518 28.11 -33.36 9.61
N LEU A 519 27.38 -34.46 9.80
CA LEU A 519 27.87 -35.83 9.63
C LEU A 519 27.23 -36.56 8.45
N ARG A 520 27.87 -37.66 8.03
CA ARG A 520 27.34 -38.50 6.95
C ARG A 520 26.07 -39.17 7.45
N GLY A 521 25.00 -39.09 6.65
CA GLY A 521 23.67 -39.56 6.99
C GLY A 521 22.78 -38.49 7.64
N ASP A 522 23.33 -37.33 8.02
CA ASP A 522 22.51 -36.19 8.46
C ASP A 522 21.68 -35.66 7.31
N THR A 523 20.58 -34.99 7.65
CA THR A 523 19.75 -34.31 6.66
C THR A 523 19.99 -32.81 6.73
N VAL A 524 20.09 -32.20 5.55
CA VAL A 524 20.20 -30.77 5.36
C VAL A 524 19.00 -30.35 4.52
N GLU A 525 18.21 -29.45 5.03
CA GLU A 525 17.09 -28.84 4.34
C GLU A 525 17.45 -27.39 4.04
N LEU A 526 17.42 -27.06 2.75
CA LEU A 526 17.57 -25.69 2.25
C LEU A 526 16.16 -25.26 1.87
N THR A 527 15.57 -24.36 2.63
CA THR A 527 14.20 -23.90 2.45
C THR A 527 14.16 -22.69 1.51
N GLY A 528 12.99 -22.44 0.93
CA GLY A 528 12.75 -21.29 0.06
C GLY A 528 12.63 -19.95 0.76
N ASP A 529 12.78 -19.87 2.07
CA ASP A 529 12.83 -18.62 2.83
C ASP A 529 14.26 -18.30 3.32
N GLY A 530 15.25 -19.02 2.79
CA GLY A 530 16.65 -18.81 3.13
C GLY A 530 17.06 -19.46 4.45
N GLU A 531 16.30 -20.42 4.98
CA GLU A 531 16.72 -21.22 6.13
C GLU A 531 17.49 -22.48 5.72
N LEU A 532 18.57 -22.72 6.46
CA LEU A 532 19.37 -23.94 6.42
C LEU A 532 19.10 -24.70 7.70
N ILE A 533 18.37 -25.81 7.60
CA ILE A 533 18.04 -26.68 8.73
C ILE A 533 18.87 -27.95 8.63
N THR A 534 19.74 -28.18 9.60
CA THR A 534 20.51 -29.42 9.69
C THR A 534 19.95 -30.29 10.82
N GLU A 535 19.57 -31.51 10.51
CA GLU A 535 19.09 -32.50 11.48
C GLU A 535 20.09 -33.66 11.61
N ARG A 536 20.57 -33.89 12.83
CA ARG A 536 21.48 -34.98 13.17
C ARG A 536 20.72 -36.30 13.21
N LYS A 537 21.05 -37.25 12.33
CA LYS A 537 20.33 -38.54 12.27
C LYS A 537 20.90 -39.63 13.18
N SER A 538 22.14 -39.48 13.64
CA SER A 538 22.85 -40.54 14.37
C SER A 538 23.79 -39.98 15.44
N GLY A 539 24.05 -40.77 16.48
CA GLY A 539 24.97 -40.40 17.57
C GLY A 539 24.29 -39.77 18.79
N PRO A 540 25.06 -39.17 19.71
CA PRO A 540 24.56 -38.67 21.00
C PRO A 540 23.52 -37.54 20.89
N GLU A 541 23.55 -36.80 19.77
CA GLU A 541 22.66 -35.68 19.48
C GLU A 541 21.63 -36.03 18.39
N ALA A 542 21.29 -37.32 18.21
CA ALA A 542 20.29 -37.70 17.22
C ALA A 542 18.95 -37.00 17.49
N GLY A 543 18.34 -36.43 16.44
CA GLY A 543 17.14 -35.60 16.51
C GLY A 543 17.39 -34.12 16.81
N ARG A 544 18.65 -33.70 17.04
CA ARG A 544 18.99 -32.28 17.17
C ARG A 544 18.87 -31.59 15.82
N GLU A 545 18.16 -30.48 15.80
CA GLU A 545 18.07 -29.56 14.67
C GLU A 545 18.89 -28.29 14.94
N VAL A 546 19.56 -27.80 13.90
CA VAL A 546 20.28 -26.53 13.91
C VAL A 546 19.74 -25.69 12.78
N TYR A 547 19.28 -24.48 13.14
CA TYR A 547 18.70 -23.50 12.24
C TYR A 547 19.73 -22.41 11.96
N GLN A 548 19.98 -22.16 10.69
CA GLN A 548 20.82 -21.06 10.22
C GLN A 548 20.09 -20.37 9.06
N THR A 549 20.54 -19.19 8.66
CA THR A 549 20.07 -18.55 7.43
C THR A 549 21.18 -18.49 6.40
N PHE A 550 20.82 -18.48 5.13
CA PHE A 550 21.76 -18.39 4.01
C PHE A 550 21.25 -17.44 2.94
N GLN A 551 22.20 -16.92 2.16
CA GLN A 551 21.96 -16.20 0.90
C GLN A 551 22.63 -16.98 -0.22
N ILE A 552 22.04 -16.98 -1.41
CA ILE A 552 22.58 -17.72 -2.54
C ILE A 552 22.44 -16.95 -3.85
N ASN A 553 23.50 -16.97 -4.65
CA ASN A 553 23.50 -16.44 -6.00
C ASN A 553 23.84 -17.55 -7.02
N GLU A 554 24.23 -17.18 -8.24
CA GLU A 554 24.51 -18.13 -9.33
C GLU A 554 25.62 -19.16 -9.08
N ASP A 555 26.56 -18.90 -8.15
CA ASP A 555 27.69 -19.81 -7.91
C ASP A 555 28.09 -19.99 -6.44
N GLN A 556 27.60 -19.14 -5.55
CA GLN A 556 27.98 -19.07 -4.14
C GLN A 556 26.78 -19.09 -3.21
N MET A 557 26.95 -19.79 -2.09
CA MET A 557 26.06 -19.80 -0.94
C MET A 557 26.83 -19.25 0.26
N HIS A 558 26.31 -18.21 0.88
CA HIS A 558 26.85 -17.62 2.10
C HIS A 558 25.95 -17.96 3.28
N ILE A 559 26.53 -18.54 4.34
CA ILE A 559 25.81 -18.79 5.58
C ILE A 559 25.91 -17.55 6.46
N ASN A 560 24.78 -16.91 6.71
CA ASN A 560 24.70 -15.65 7.45
C ASN A 560 25.30 -15.81 8.86
N TYR A 561 25.84 -14.70 9.37
CA TYR A 561 26.50 -14.64 10.68
C TYR A 561 27.72 -15.58 10.82
N THR A 562 28.25 -16.07 9.69
CA THR A 562 29.49 -16.84 9.61
C THR A 562 30.36 -16.37 8.46
N ASP A 563 31.65 -16.70 8.50
CA ASP A 563 32.58 -16.49 7.37
C ASP A 563 32.50 -17.63 6.31
N LEU A 564 31.49 -18.51 6.41
CA LEU A 564 31.36 -19.66 5.53
C LEU A 564 30.70 -19.28 4.21
N VAL A 565 31.54 -19.17 3.18
CA VAL A 565 31.11 -19.08 1.78
C VAL A 565 31.43 -20.38 1.05
N PHE A 566 30.40 -21.00 0.47
CA PHE A 566 30.49 -22.21 -0.32
C PHE A 566 30.26 -21.92 -1.80
N TYR A 567 31.19 -22.33 -2.66
CA TYR A 567 30.89 -22.52 -4.07
C TYR A 567 30.08 -23.80 -4.22
N TYR A 568 28.94 -23.73 -4.87
CA TYR A 568 28.09 -24.91 -5.07
C TYR A 568 28.13 -25.41 -6.50
N ARG A 569 27.82 -26.69 -6.67
CA ARG A 569 27.61 -27.31 -7.99
C ARG A 569 26.45 -28.28 -7.89
N LEU A 570 25.37 -27.96 -8.60
CA LEU A 570 24.20 -28.80 -8.72
C LEU A 570 24.27 -29.62 -10.01
N LYS A 571 24.01 -30.93 -9.92
CA LYS A 571 23.89 -31.82 -11.09
C LYS A 571 22.82 -32.88 -10.83
N GLY A 572 21.58 -32.55 -11.19
CA GLY A 572 20.40 -33.36 -10.86
C GLY A 572 20.28 -33.53 -9.34
N GLU A 573 20.09 -34.76 -8.89
CA GLU A 573 19.94 -35.13 -7.46
C GLU A 573 21.22 -34.99 -6.61
N LYS A 574 22.28 -34.36 -7.11
CA LYS A 574 23.57 -34.22 -6.41
C LYS A 574 23.93 -32.76 -6.27
N LEU A 575 24.15 -32.33 -5.04
CA LEU A 575 24.63 -31.01 -4.68
C LEU A 575 26.00 -31.14 -4.02
N GLN A 576 26.98 -30.39 -4.52
CA GLN A 576 28.31 -30.31 -3.93
C GLN A 576 28.54 -28.89 -3.43
N LEU A 577 28.91 -28.73 -2.16
CA LEU A 577 29.32 -27.45 -1.57
C LEU A 577 30.83 -27.49 -1.30
N ARG A 578 31.55 -26.44 -1.69
CA ARG A 578 33.01 -26.32 -1.50
C ARG A 578 33.35 -24.96 -0.88
N GLY A 579 33.91 -24.98 0.32
CA GLY A 579 34.34 -23.74 0.99
C GLY A 579 35.41 -22.99 0.19
N LYS A 580 35.46 -21.67 0.32
CA LYS A 580 36.42 -20.76 -0.37
C LYS A 580 37.88 -21.20 -0.29
N ASN A 581 38.29 -21.77 0.85
CA ASN A 581 39.66 -22.28 1.07
C ASN A 581 39.92 -23.70 0.49
N GLY A 582 38.90 -24.35 -0.08
CA GLY A 582 38.96 -25.70 -0.65
C GLY A 582 39.14 -26.85 0.36
N LYS A 583 39.32 -26.55 1.65
CA LYS A 583 39.51 -27.53 2.74
C LYS A 583 38.18 -28.15 3.16
N THR A 584 37.10 -27.39 3.02
CA THR A 584 35.74 -27.77 3.39
C THR A 584 34.97 -28.27 2.15
N LYS A 585 34.40 -29.47 2.22
CA LYS A 585 33.55 -30.03 1.16
C LYS A 585 32.37 -30.80 1.73
N LEU A 586 31.19 -30.57 1.19
CA LEU A 586 29.97 -31.32 1.49
C LEU A 586 29.40 -31.89 0.19
N PHE A 587 28.98 -33.15 0.23
CA PHE A 587 28.31 -33.83 -0.88
C PHE A 587 26.95 -34.30 -0.40
N LEU A 588 25.93 -33.80 -1.05
CA LEU A 588 24.53 -33.93 -0.70
C LEU A 588 23.81 -34.68 -1.82
N LYS A 589 22.86 -35.54 -1.43
CA LYS A 589 21.95 -36.22 -2.36
C LYS A 589 20.52 -35.88 -1.98
N ARG A 590 19.71 -35.43 -2.93
CA ARG A 590 18.31 -35.03 -2.68
C ARG A 590 17.50 -36.23 -2.18
N ILE A 591 16.59 -35.98 -1.23
CA ILE A 591 15.73 -36.97 -0.58
C ILE A 591 14.28 -36.49 -0.53
N GLY A 592 13.37 -37.24 -1.14
CA GLY A 592 11.94 -36.88 -1.23
C GLY A 592 11.68 -35.79 -2.28
N SER A 593 10.72 -36.07 -3.16
CA SER A 593 10.09 -35.12 -4.09
C SER A 593 8.72 -34.76 -3.56
#